data_AF-A0A494ZJI6-F1
#
_entry.id   AF-A0A494ZJI6-F1
#
_cell.length_a   1.000
_cell.length_b   1.000
_cell.length_c   1.000
_cell.angle_alpha   90.00
_cell.angle_beta   90.00
_cell.angle_gamma   90.00
#
_symmetry.space_group_name_H-M   'P 1'
#
loop_
_entity.id
_entity.type
_entity.pdbx_description
1 polymer ?
#
loop_
_entity_poly.entity_id
_entity_poly.type
_entity_poly.pdbx_seq_one_letter_code
_entity_poly.pdbx_strand_id
1 'polypeptide(L)'
;MLNGGGVIQVGKDLGLSQGCVICANNAKLILGDKFRCNYSTTIDCSDADIKIGNNVVLGWNVTIKNNDGHYVVENGKDSIISKKIIIKDHVWVCAYATLLKGVCIQKNSVVAYGALLTNTIDKENVLYGGVPAKKIKENINWRE
;
A
#
# COMPACT_ATOMS: atom_id res chain seq x y z
N MET A 1 -0.72 -15.99 -1.63
CA MET A 1 -1.20 -16.89 -0.56
C MET A 1 -2.60 -16.48 -0.15
N LEU A 2 -3.51 -17.43 0.02
CA LEU A 2 -4.86 -17.17 0.52
C LEU A 2 -5.08 -18.04 1.76
N ASN A 3 -5.46 -17.45 2.88
CA ASN A 3 -5.79 -18.18 4.11
C ASN A 3 -7.03 -17.60 4.80
N GLY A 4 -7.68 -18.39 5.63
CA GLY A 4 -8.73 -17.92 6.55
C GLY A 4 -9.89 -17.19 5.87
N GLY A 5 -10.28 -17.58 4.65
CA GLY A 5 -11.32 -16.89 3.88
C GLY A 5 -10.84 -15.65 3.12
N GLY A 6 -9.53 -15.43 2.99
CA GLY A 6 -8.96 -14.33 2.24
C GLY A 6 -9.31 -14.38 0.75
N VAL A 7 -9.49 -13.19 0.15
CA VAL A 7 -9.89 -13.01 -1.25
C VAL A 7 -8.96 -12.02 -1.93
N ILE A 8 -8.46 -12.36 -3.11
CA ILE A 8 -7.77 -11.43 -4.02
C ILE A 8 -8.67 -11.20 -5.23
N GLN A 9 -9.11 -9.96 -5.43
CA GLN A 9 -9.85 -9.51 -6.61
C GLN A 9 -8.93 -8.66 -7.48
N VAL A 10 -8.84 -9.00 -8.76
CA VAL A 10 -7.98 -8.31 -9.73
C VAL A 10 -8.80 -7.69 -10.86
N GLY A 11 -8.43 -6.47 -11.23
CA GLY A 11 -8.91 -5.79 -12.43
C GLY A 11 -8.25 -6.31 -13.71
N LYS A 12 -8.50 -5.61 -14.81
CA LYS A 12 -7.92 -5.90 -16.12
C LYS A 12 -6.49 -5.37 -16.22
N ASP A 13 -5.70 -5.98 -17.09
CA ASP A 13 -4.34 -5.53 -17.40
C ASP A 13 -3.44 -5.48 -16.13
N LEU A 14 -3.26 -6.66 -15.53
CA LEU A 14 -2.41 -6.85 -14.36
C LEU A 14 -0.97 -7.14 -14.77
N GLY A 15 -0.01 -6.40 -14.22
CA GLY A 15 1.43 -6.66 -14.40
C GLY A 15 2.11 -6.96 -13.07
N LEU A 16 2.67 -8.16 -12.93
CA LEU A 16 3.44 -8.59 -11.76
C LEU A 16 4.82 -9.09 -12.21
N SER A 17 5.88 -8.47 -11.70
CA SER A 17 7.25 -8.94 -11.92
C SER A 17 7.61 -10.11 -10.97
N GLN A 18 8.74 -10.75 -11.25
CA GLN A 18 9.22 -11.88 -10.46
C GLN A 18 9.48 -11.51 -9.00
N GLY A 19 9.22 -12.46 -8.10
CA GLY A 19 9.51 -12.32 -6.67
C GLY A 19 8.46 -11.58 -5.85
N CYS A 20 7.35 -11.15 -6.46
CA CYS A 20 6.26 -10.53 -5.70
C CYS A 20 5.63 -11.52 -4.71
N VAL A 21 5.43 -11.08 -3.47
CA VAL A 21 4.72 -11.83 -2.42
C VAL A 21 3.38 -11.16 -2.17
N ILE A 22 2.29 -11.80 -2.58
CA ILE A 22 0.94 -11.23 -2.46
C ILE A 22 0.08 -12.18 -1.62
N CYS A 23 -0.36 -11.70 -0.46
CA CYS A 23 -1.09 -12.47 0.53
C CYS A 23 -2.42 -11.80 0.86
N ALA A 24 -3.47 -12.61 1.03
CA ALA A 24 -4.73 -12.20 1.64
C ALA A 24 -5.12 -13.26 2.69
N ASN A 25 -5.12 -12.86 3.96
CA ASN A 25 -5.43 -13.71 5.10
C ASN A 25 -6.62 -13.11 5.84
N ASN A 26 -7.78 -13.80 5.84
CA ASN A 26 -9.00 -13.31 6.51
C ASN A 26 -9.36 -11.85 6.12
N ALA A 27 -9.10 -11.48 4.87
CA ALA A 27 -9.22 -10.12 4.37
C ALA A 27 -9.41 -10.08 2.86
N LYS A 28 -9.88 -8.96 2.33
CA LYS A 28 -9.99 -8.72 0.90
C LYS A 28 -8.87 -7.80 0.39
N LEU A 29 -8.05 -8.32 -0.52
CA LEU A 29 -7.15 -7.51 -1.34
C LEU A 29 -7.84 -7.20 -2.68
N ILE A 30 -8.01 -5.92 -3.00
CA ILE A 30 -8.60 -5.46 -4.25
C ILE A 30 -7.52 -4.72 -5.04
N LEU A 31 -7.22 -5.19 -6.24
CA LEU A 31 -6.32 -4.55 -7.21
C LEU A 31 -7.16 -4.05 -8.38
N GLY A 32 -7.11 -2.74 -8.67
CA GLY A 32 -7.81 -2.13 -9.80
C GLY A 32 -7.22 -2.49 -11.16
N ASP A 33 -7.76 -1.86 -12.20
CA ASP A 33 -7.30 -2.02 -13.58
C ASP A 33 -5.91 -1.36 -13.77
N LYS A 34 -5.10 -1.90 -14.69
CA LYS A 34 -3.76 -1.36 -15.04
C LYS A 34 -2.82 -1.26 -13.83
N PHE A 35 -2.88 -2.24 -12.94
CA PHE A 35 -1.97 -2.34 -11.80
C PHE A 35 -0.61 -2.89 -12.26
N ARG A 36 0.48 -2.21 -11.90
CA ARG A 36 1.87 -2.64 -12.17
C ARG A 36 2.62 -2.80 -10.87
N CYS A 37 3.26 -3.95 -10.69
CA CYS A 37 4.03 -4.28 -9.51
C CYS A 37 5.40 -4.80 -9.90
N ASN A 38 6.44 -4.01 -9.62
CA ASN A 38 7.82 -4.38 -9.92
C ASN A 38 8.38 -5.39 -8.91
N TYR A 39 9.56 -5.90 -9.22
CA TYR A 39 10.17 -7.07 -8.58
C TYR A 39 10.23 -6.99 -7.06
N SER A 40 10.08 -8.15 -6.42
CA SER A 40 10.28 -8.34 -4.98
C SER A 40 9.41 -7.46 -4.08
N THR A 41 8.27 -6.98 -4.59
CA THR A 41 7.29 -6.24 -3.79
C THR A 41 6.46 -7.19 -2.94
N THR A 42 6.16 -6.78 -1.71
CA THR A 42 5.32 -7.54 -0.77
C THR A 42 4.03 -6.79 -0.47
N ILE A 43 2.89 -7.47 -0.62
CA ILE A 43 1.57 -7.02 -0.18
C ILE A 43 1.04 -8.05 0.83
N ASP A 44 1.07 -7.69 2.10
CA ASP A 44 0.51 -8.47 3.21
C ASP A 44 -0.82 -7.87 3.65
N CYS A 45 -1.92 -8.47 3.19
CA CYS A 45 -3.29 -8.10 3.51
C CYS A 45 -3.85 -9.09 4.54
N SER A 46 -3.91 -8.68 5.81
CA SER A 46 -4.29 -9.57 6.91
C SER A 46 -5.28 -8.89 7.87
N ASP A 47 -6.42 -9.53 8.13
CA ASP A 47 -7.49 -9.13 9.08
C ASP A 47 -8.14 -7.75 8.86
N ALA A 48 -7.78 -7.05 7.79
CA ALA A 48 -8.43 -5.84 7.30
C ALA A 48 -8.18 -5.72 5.80
N ASP A 49 -9.03 -4.99 5.08
CA ASP A 49 -8.91 -4.90 3.62
C ASP A 49 -7.76 -3.99 3.17
N ILE A 50 -7.16 -4.33 2.03
CA ILE A 50 -6.31 -3.44 1.24
C ILE A 50 -7.01 -3.20 -0.09
N LYS A 51 -7.24 -1.92 -0.42
CA LYS A 51 -7.84 -1.53 -1.70
C LYS A 51 -6.87 -0.64 -2.48
N ILE A 52 -6.48 -1.11 -3.66
CA ILE A 52 -5.64 -0.38 -4.61
C ILE A 52 -6.49 -0.05 -5.84
N GLY A 53 -6.48 1.23 -6.21
CA GLY A 53 -7.23 1.77 -7.35
C GLY A 53 -6.63 1.40 -8.71
N ASN A 54 -7.08 2.11 -9.73
CA ASN A 54 -6.67 1.90 -11.12
C ASN A 54 -5.36 2.65 -11.43
N ASN A 55 -4.59 2.16 -12.40
CA ASN A 55 -3.37 2.80 -12.90
C ASN A 55 -2.34 3.07 -11.80
N VAL A 56 -2.20 2.15 -10.84
CA VAL A 56 -1.23 2.25 -9.75
C VAL A 56 0.05 1.51 -10.11
N VAL A 57 1.19 2.13 -9.84
CA VAL A 57 2.52 1.54 -10.06
C VAL A 57 3.23 1.39 -8.72
N LEU A 58 3.64 0.17 -8.39
CA LEU A 58 4.56 -0.13 -7.31
C LEU A 58 5.96 -0.38 -7.87
N GLY A 59 6.94 0.38 -7.38
CA GLY A 59 8.35 0.21 -7.67
C GLY A 59 8.93 -1.08 -7.11
N TRP A 60 10.24 -1.29 -7.27
CA TRP A 60 10.93 -2.46 -6.76
C TRP A 60 10.94 -2.49 -5.23
N ASN A 61 10.83 -3.67 -4.63
CA ASN A 61 10.94 -3.87 -3.18
C ASN A 61 10.00 -2.99 -2.35
N VAL A 62 8.80 -2.68 -2.86
CA VAL A 62 7.78 -1.98 -2.05
C VAL A 62 7.23 -2.94 -1.00
N THR A 63 6.96 -2.44 0.20
CA THR A 63 6.28 -3.21 1.26
C THR A 63 4.96 -2.55 1.62
N ILE A 64 3.85 -3.28 1.50
CA ILE A 64 2.53 -2.85 1.97
C ILE A 64 2.09 -3.83 3.05
N LYS A 65 1.94 -3.33 4.29
CA LYS A 65 1.59 -4.17 5.44
C LYS A 65 0.53 -3.49 6.29
N ASN A 66 -0.66 -4.09 6.35
CA ASN A 66 -1.81 -3.52 7.04
C ASN A 66 -2.10 -4.12 8.42
N ASN A 67 -1.23 -5.03 8.88
CA ASN A 67 -1.31 -5.74 10.15
C ASN A 67 0.07 -5.70 10.84
N ASP A 68 0.14 -5.51 12.16
CA ASP A 68 1.41 -5.48 12.89
C ASP A 68 2.00 -6.87 13.20
N GLY A 69 1.17 -7.91 13.13
CA GLY A 69 1.51 -9.30 13.45
C GLY A 69 1.29 -9.67 14.93
N HIS A 70 1.64 -8.78 15.86
CA HIS A 70 1.48 -9.00 17.29
C HIS A 70 0.85 -7.80 17.99
N TYR A 71 0.16 -8.06 19.09
CA TYR A 71 -0.42 -7.03 19.95
C TYR A 71 0.68 -6.34 20.78
N VAL A 72 0.59 -5.02 20.87
CA VAL A 72 1.27 -4.22 21.90
C VAL A 72 0.27 -3.96 23.01
N VAL A 73 0.62 -4.30 24.25
CA VAL A 73 -0.26 -4.12 25.41
C VAL A 73 0.11 -2.81 26.11
N GLU A 74 -0.82 -1.85 26.12
CA GLU A 74 -0.67 -0.57 26.82
C GLU A 74 -1.71 -0.49 27.94
N ASN A 75 -1.27 -0.39 29.19
CA ASN A 75 -2.15 -0.30 30.37
C ASN A 75 -3.22 -1.41 30.43
N GLY A 76 -2.83 -2.64 30.06
CA GLY A 76 -3.72 -3.81 30.05
C GLY A 76 -4.71 -3.85 28.88
N LYS A 77 -4.55 -2.97 27.88
CA LYS A 77 -5.36 -2.97 26.66
C LYS A 77 -4.51 -3.32 25.44
N ASP A 78 -5.01 -4.23 24.63
CA ASP A 78 -4.40 -4.62 23.38
C ASP A 78 -4.51 -3.50 22.33
N SER A 79 -3.43 -3.28 21.60
CA SER A 79 -3.40 -2.37 20.46
C SER A 79 -4.30 -2.83 19.31
N ILE A 80 -4.78 -1.89 18.49
CA ILE A 80 -5.36 -2.22 17.19
C ILE A 80 -4.24 -2.66 16.24
N ILE A 81 -4.19 -3.95 15.92
CA ILE A 81 -3.12 -4.53 15.09
C ILE A 81 -3.37 -4.40 13.58
N SER A 82 -4.62 -4.33 13.14
CA SER A 82 -4.97 -4.24 11.72
C SER A 82 -5.82 -3.01 11.40
N LYS A 83 -5.49 -2.33 10.29
CA LYS A 83 -6.28 -1.19 9.77
C LYS A 83 -6.23 -1.18 8.26
N LYS A 84 -7.34 -0.80 7.62
CA LYS A 84 -7.45 -0.73 6.15
C LYS A 84 -6.37 0.14 5.54
N ILE A 85 -5.86 -0.26 4.37
CA ILE A 85 -5.02 0.58 3.52
C ILE A 85 -5.80 0.89 2.24
N ILE A 86 -5.82 2.15 1.85
CA ILE A 86 -6.51 2.61 0.63
C ILE A 86 -5.53 3.38 -0.24
N ILE A 87 -5.23 2.87 -1.43
CA ILE A 87 -4.43 3.54 -2.44
C ILE A 87 -5.38 3.92 -3.58
N LYS A 88 -5.55 5.21 -3.84
CA LYS A 88 -6.43 5.70 -4.90
C LYS A 88 -5.78 5.57 -6.28
N ASP A 89 -6.55 5.94 -7.29
CA ASP A 89 -6.16 5.82 -8.69
C ASP A 89 -4.93 6.67 -9.01
N HIS A 90 -4.13 6.20 -9.97
CA HIS A 90 -2.97 6.91 -10.48
C HIS A 90 -1.97 7.28 -9.38
N VAL A 91 -1.69 6.37 -8.45
CA VAL A 91 -0.64 6.55 -7.44
C VAL A 91 0.63 5.85 -7.88
N TRP A 92 1.78 6.49 -7.66
CA TRP A 92 3.09 5.86 -7.83
C TRP A 92 3.78 5.70 -6.47
N VAL A 93 4.04 4.46 -6.08
CA VAL A 93 4.86 4.13 -4.91
C VAL A 93 6.25 3.77 -5.40
N CYS A 94 7.22 4.65 -5.20
CA CYS A 94 8.60 4.44 -5.64
C CYS A 94 9.25 3.28 -4.88
N ALA A 95 10.37 2.81 -5.41
CA ALA A 95 11.09 1.65 -4.89
C ALA A 95 11.49 1.80 -3.42
N TYR A 96 11.52 0.68 -2.69
CA TYR A 96 11.91 0.58 -1.29
C TYR A 96 11.02 1.38 -0.32
N ALA A 97 9.88 1.89 -0.77
CA ALA A 97 8.92 2.53 0.11
C ALA A 97 8.09 1.49 0.90
N THR A 98 7.72 1.85 2.12
CA THR A 98 6.91 1.02 3.02
C THR A 98 5.63 1.75 3.40
N LEU A 99 4.48 1.11 3.22
CA LEU A 99 3.15 1.61 3.58
C LEU A 99 2.60 0.79 4.74
N LEU A 100 2.29 1.43 5.87
CA LEU A 100 1.79 0.76 7.07
C LEU A 100 0.28 0.89 7.27
N LYS A 101 -0.26 0.09 8.20
CA LYS A 101 -1.69 0.02 8.51
C LYS A 101 -2.35 1.38 8.66
N GLY A 102 -3.54 1.53 8.08
CA GLY A 102 -4.37 2.72 8.25
C GLY A 102 -4.09 3.87 7.29
N VAL A 103 -3.07 3.79 6.43
CA VAL A 103 -2.79 4.86 5.47
C VAL A 103 -3.81 4.87 4.33
N CYS A 104 -4.24 6.08 3.97
CA CYS A 104 -4.93 6.38 2.72
C CYS A 104 -4.01 7.25 1.85
N ILE A 105 -3.93 6.98 0.55
CA ILE A 105 -3.19 7.80 -0.42
C ILE A 105 -4.16 8.30 -1.47
N GLN A 106 -4.36 9.62 -1.55
CA GLN A 106 -5.22 10.23 -2.57
C GLN A 106 -4.63 10.16 -3.98
N LYS A 107 -5.50 10.38 -4.98
CA LYS A 107 -5.19 10.21 -6.40
C LYS A 107 -3.98 11.04 -6.85
N ASN A 108 -3.34 10.58 -7.92
CA ASN A 108 -2.24 11.29 -8.57
C ASN A 108 -1.09 11.69 -7.61
N SER A 109 -0.87 10.89 -6.57
CA SER A 109 0.16 11.16 -5.56
C SER A 109 1.34 10.22 -5.72
N VAL A 110 2.51 10.68 -5.28
CA VAL A 110 3.76 9.94 -5.34
C VAL A 110 4.31 9.73 -3.93
N VAL A 111 4.70 8.50 -3.62
CA VAL A 111 5.47 8.15 -2.42
C VAL A 111 6.91 7.92 -2.85
N ALA A 112 7.82 8.76 -2.40
CA ALA A 112 9.21 8.79 -2.83
C ALA A 112 9.98 7.52 -2.45
N TYR A 113 11.14 7.32 -3.10
CA TYR A 113 12.04 6.20 -2.85
C TYR A 113 12.40 6.09 -1.36
N GLY A 114 12.33 4.88 -0.81
CA GLY A 114 12.73 4.62 0.58
C GLY A 114 11.84 5.25 1.65
N ALA A 115 10.69 5.81 1.28
CA ALA A 115 9.82 6.51 2.23
C ALA A 115 9.06 5.53 3.14
N LEU A 116 8.91 5.90 4.42
CA LEU A 116 8.07 5.16 5.38
C LEU A 116 6.77 5.94 5.60
N LEU A 117 5.69 5.49 4.97
CA LEU A 117 4.38 6.12 5.13
C LEU A 117 3.63 5.50 6.31
N THR A 118 3.54 6.27 7.40
CA THR A 118 2.81 5.92 8.62
C THR A 118 1.50 6.70 8.78
N ASN A 119 1.27 7.72 7.94
CA ASN A 119 0.12 8.61 8.00
C ASN A 119 -0.54 8.77 6.62
N THR A 120 -1.82 9.11 6.61
CA THR A 120 -2.59 9.37 5.38
C THR A 120 -2.05 10.57 4.61
N ILE A 121 -1.97 10.42 3.29
CA ILE A 121 -1.86 11.51 2.33
C ILE A 121 -3.29 11.93 1.99
N ASP A 122 -3.71 13.08 2.50
CA ASP A 122 -5.10 13.56 2.48
C ASP A 122 -5.44 14.45 1.27
N LYS A 123 -4.44 14.82 0.47
CA LYS A 123 -4.59 15.63 -0.76
C LYS A 123 -4.10 14.89 -1.99
N GLU A 124 -4.74 15.16 -3.13
CA GLU A 124 -4.30 14.70 -4.45
C GLU A 124 -3.12 15.53 -4.97
N ASN A 125 -2.40 15.02 -5.98
CA ASN A 125 -1.34 15.75 -6.69
C ASN A 125 -0.15 16.15 -5.78
N VAL A 126 0.25 15.27 -4.87
CA VAL A 126 1.33 15.55 -3.90
C VAL A 126 2.43 14.50 -3.93
N LEU A 127 3.64 14.92 -3.55
CA LEU A 127 4.79 14.05 -3.35
C LEU A 127 5.11 13.99 -1.86
N TYR A 128 5.16 12.80 -1.28
CA TYR A 128 5.60 12.55 0.10
C TYR A 128 6.89 11.74 0.11
N GLY A 129 7.78 11.98 1.08
CA GLY A 129 9.00 11.20 1.25
C GLY A 129 9.68 11.39 2.60
N GLY A 130 10.67 10.54 2.88
CA GLY A 130 11.39 10.51 4.16
C GLY A 130 10.90 9.40 5.12
N VAL A 131 11.53 9.35 6.30
CA VAL A 131 11.24 8.38 7.36
C VAL A 131 11.10 9.13 8.70
N PRO A 132 9.88 9.35 9.21
CA PRO A 132 8.59 9.10 8.56
C PRO A 132 8.36 10.05 7.37
N ALA A 133 7.53 9.61 6.41
CA ALA A 133 7.25 10.36 5.21
C ALA A 133 6.47 11.65 5.50
N LYS A 134 6.93 12.76 4.92
CA LYS A 134 6.30 14.08 5.00
C LYS A 134 6.08 14.61 3.59
N LYS A 135 5.14 15.55 3.45
CA LYS A 135 4.91 16.26 2.20
C LYS A 135 6.17 17.01 1.76
N ILE A 136 6.57 16.83 0.51
CA ILE A 136 7.73 17.48 -0.13
C ILE A 136 7.25 18.50 -1.16
N LYS A 137 6.28 18.11 -2.01
CA LYS A 137 5.73 18.96 -3.06
C LYS A 137 4.21 18.80 -3.17
N GLU A 138 3.56 19.85 -3.66
CA GLU A 138 2.16 19.87 -4.09
C GLU A 138 2.09 20.27 -5.57
N ASN A 139 0.92 20.08 -6.19
CA ASN A 139 0.66 20.38 -7.59
C ASN A 139 1.58 19.61 -8.55
N ILE A 140 1.85 18.34 -8.24
CA ILE A 140 2.63 17.45 -9.09
C ILE A 140 1.73 16.59 -9.97
N ASN A 141 2.33 16.05 -11.03
CA ASN A 141 1.77 14.98 -11.83
C ASN A 141 2.91 14.01 -12.17
N TRP A 142 2.61 12.72 -12.33
CA TRP A 142 3.60 11.74 -12.81
C TRP A 142 3.09 11.06 -14.09
N ARG A 143 4.01 10.49 -14.87
CA ARG A 143 3.70 9.76 -16.12
C ARG A 143 4.74 8.67 -16.34
N GLU A 144 4.31 7.59 -16.99
CA GLU A 144 5.15 6.50 -17.51
C GLU A 144 5.79 6.90 -18.85
#